data_AF-A0A376NWU9-F1
#
_entry.id   AF-A0A376NWU9-F1
#
_cell.length_a   1.000
_cell.length_b   1.000
_cell.length_c   1.000
_cell.angle_alpha   90.00
_cell.angle_beta   90.00
_cell.angle_gamma   90.00
#
_symmetry.space_group_name_H-M   'P 1'
#
loop_
_entity.id
_entity.type
_entity.pdbx_description
1 polymer ?
#
loop_
_entity_poly.entity_id
_entity_poly.type
_entity_poly.pdbx_seq_one_letter_code
_entity_poly.pdbx_strand_id
1 'polypeptide(L)' 'MPRHSAPGNDERTVIVKRLLNSVAPASEAALLYEETAESVEKREKMAMARKLNALTMPHPDRRPDKKERRDLLRFKTRRQ' A
#
# COMPACT_ATOMS: atom_id res chain seq x y z
N MET A 1 -10.61 -16.63 9.10
CA MET A 1 -9.35 -15.98 9.53
C MET A 1 -9.37 -14.53 9.04
N PRO A 2 -9.34 -13.52 9.93
CA PRO A 2 -9.39 -12.11 9.54
C PRO A 2 -8.17 -11.74 8.69
N ARG A 3 -8.40 -11.05 7.57
CA ARG A 3 -7.38 -10.60 6.63
C ARG A 3 -6.69 -9.36 7.19
N HIS A 4 -5.44 -9.46 7.61
CA HIS A 4 -4.57 -8.29 7.68
C HIS A 4 -3.95 -8.10 6.30
N SER A 5 -4.58 -7.22 5.52
CA SER A 5 -3.95 -6.54 4.39
C SER A 5 -2.69 -5.87 4.93
N ALA A 6 -1.53 -6.11 4.31
CA ALA A 6 -0.36 -5.33 4.67
C ALA A 6 -0.70 -3.84 4.47
N PRO A 7 -0.39 -2.95 5.43
CA PRO A 7 -0.56 -1.52 5.20
C PRO A 7 0.21 -1.15 3.93
N GLY A 8 -0.47 -0.52 2.98
CA GLY A 8 0.15 -0.09 1.73
C GLY A 8 1.31 0.84 2.04
N ASN A 9 2.49 0.55 1.50
CA ASN A 9 3.70 1.34 1.66
C ASN A 9 3.66 2.62 0.81
N ASP A 10 2.53 3.32 0.85
CA ASP A 10 2.30 4.52 0.05
C ASP A 10 2.89 5.71 0.81
N GLU A 11 4.08 6.13 0.37
CA GLU A 11 4.69 7.37 0.82
C GLU A 11 3.83 8.57 0.41
N ARG A 12 3.64 9.51 1.34
CA ARG A 12 2.86 10.74 1.11
C ARG A 12 3.64 11.94 1.62
N THR A 13 3.76 12.96 0.79
CA THR A 13 4.33 14.25 1.19
C THR A 13 3.19 15.24 1.43
N VAL A 14 3.06 15.73 2.65
CA VAL A 14 1.98 16.62 3.06
C VAL A 14 2.55 17.92 3.63
N ILE A 15 1.85 19.03 3.37
CA ILE A 15 2.09 20.33 3.97
C ILE A 15 1.17 20.46 5.18
N VAL A 16 1.74 20.74 6.34
CA VAL A 16 0.99 20.98 7.57
C VAL A 16 0.39 22.39 7.51
N LYS A 17 -0.95 22.48 7.54
CA LYS A 17 -1.67 23.76 7.56
C LYS A 17 -1.93 24.26 8.98
N ARG A 18 -2.24 23.35 9.89
CA ARG A 18 -2.62 23.70 11.27
C ARG A 18 -2.21 22.59 12.23
N LEU A 19 -1.87 23.00 13.45
CA LEU A 19 -1.62 22.09 14.57
C LEU A 19 -2.81 22.10 15.53
N LEU A 20 -3.11 20.93 16.06
CA LEU A 20 -4.07 20.74 17.15
C LEU A 20 -3.34 20.11 18.34
N ASN A 21 -3.81 20.44 19.55
CA ASN A 21 -3.27 19.88 20.79
C ASN A 21 -4.02 18.61 21.25
N SER A 22 -5.03 18.19 20.50
CA SER A 22 -5.84 17.00 20.77
C SER A 22 -6.18 16.27 19.46
N VAL A 23 -6.51 14.98 19.58
CA VAL A 23 -6.88 14.16 18.43
C VAL A 23 -8.31 14.54 17.98
N ALA A 24 -8.43 15.01 16.75
CA ALA A 24 -9.70 15.34 16.13
C ALA A 24 -10.29 14.13 15.38
N PRO A 25 -11.61 14.13 15.12
CA PRO A 25 -12.24 13.16 14.22
C PRO A 25 -11.62 13.18 12.82
N ALA A 26 -11.72 12.05 12.10
CA ALA A 26 -11.06 11.88 10.80
C ALA A 26 -11.36 13.00 9.79
N SER A 27 -12.60 13.48 9.73
CA SER A 27 -13.01 14.55 8.82
C SER A 27 -12.32 15.88 9.12
N GLU A 28 -12.12 16.21 10.40
CA GLU A 28 -11.45 17.43 10.81
C GLU A 28 -9.93 17.32 10.68
N ALA A 29 -9.36 16.15 11.04
CA ALA A 29 -7.95 15.88 10.90
C ALA A 29 -7.48 15.99 9.43
N ALA A 30 -8.32 15.58 8.47
CA ALA A 30 -8.05 15.71 7.04
C ALA A 30 -7.87 17.17 6.57
N LEU A 31 -8.44 18.15 7.29
CA LEU A 31 -8.30 19.57 6.97
C LEU A 31 -7.00 20.18 7.50
N LEU A 32 -6.28 19.48 8.39
CA LEU A 32 -5.06 19.97 9.02
C LEU A 32 -3.82 19.88 8.13
N TYR A 33 -3.90 19.07 7.08
CA TYR A 33 -2.81 18.84 6.14
C TYR A 33 -3.35 18.84 4.72
N GLU A 34 -2.51 19.27 3.79
CA GLU A 34 -2.78 19.16 2.36
C GLU A 34 -1.67 18.38 1.71
N GLU A 35 -2.01 17.41 0.88
CA GLU A 35 -1.02 16.66 0.12
C GLU A 35 -0.47 17.50 -1.04
N THR A 36 0.83 17.43 -1.29
CA THR A 36 1.43 18.15 -2.41
C THR A 36 0.99 17.56 -3.76
N ALA A 37 0.83 18.41 -4.78
CA ALA A 37 0.51 17.96 -6.13
C ALA A 37 1.52 16.92 -6.65
N GLU A 38 2.81 17.09 -6.35
CA GLU A 38 3.85 16.11 -6.69
C GLU A 38 3.63 14.74 -6.04
N SER A 39 3.18 14.71 -4.79
CA SER A 39 2.90 13.47 -4.06
C SER A 39 1.68 12.75 -4.64
N VAL A 40 0.64 13.51 -5.00
CA VAL A 40 -0.54 12.98 -5.68
C VAL A 40 -0.15 12.38 -7.04
N GLU A 41 0.59 13.11 -7.86
CA GLU A 41 1.05 12.61 -9.17
C GLU A 41 1.90 11.35 -9.05
N LYS A 42 2.84 11.30 -8.09
CA LYS A 42 3.67 10.12 -7.86
C LYS A 42 2.81 8.91 -7.53
N ARG A 43 1.78 9.09 -6.69
CA ARG A 43 0.84 8.02 -6.34
C ARG A 43 0.04 7.56 -7.55
N GLU A 44 -0.46 8.48 -8.35
CA GLU A 44 -1.20 8.14 -9.57
C GLU A 44 -0.34 7.40 -10.57
N LYS A 45 0.90 7.86 -10.81
CA LYS A 45 1.87 7.18 -11.67
C LYS A 45 2.19 5.78 -11.16
N MET A 46 2.42 5.60 -9.86
CA MET A 46 2.64 4.29 -9.25
C MET A 46 1.40 3.41 -9.31
N ALA A 47 0.20 3.95 -9.08
CA ALA A 47 -1.05 3.21 -9.18
C ALA A 47 -1.30 2.74 -10.62
N MET A 48 -1.01 3.59 -11.62
CA MET A 48 -1.06 3.22 -13.03
C MET A 48 -0.03 2.13 -13.35
N ALA A 49 1.21 2.26 -12.89
CA ALA A 49 2.24 1.23 -13.07
C ALA A 49 1.83 -0.10 -12.40
N ARG A 50 1.27 -0.08 -11.19
CA ARG A 50 0.72 -1.27 -10.50
C ARG A 50 -0.42 -1.89 -11.32
N LYS A 51 -1.34 -1.07 -11.85
CA LYS A 51 -2.45 -1.52 -12.68
C LYS A 51 -1.95 -2.18 -13.98
N LEU A 52 -0.98 -1.57 -14.66
CA LEU A 52 -0.37 -2.11 -15.88
C LEU A 52 0.41 -3.40 -15.60
N ASN A 53 1.16 -3.45 -14.50
CA ASN A 53 1.88 -4.67 -14.09
C ASN A 53 0.94 -5.81 -13.68
N ALA A 54 -0.23 -5.49 -13.09
CA ALA A 54 -1.26 -6.48 -12.82
C ALA A 54 -1.92 -7.04 -14.09
N LEU A 55 -1.87 -6.31 -15.21
CA LEU A 55 -2.35 -6.76 -16.52
C LEU A 55 -1.31 -7.61 -17.27
N THR A 56 -0.01 -7.33 -17.08
CA THR A 56 1.07 -8.00 -17.82
C THR A 56 1.68 -9.20 -17.08
N MET A 57 1.55 -9.28 -15.75
CA MET A 57 1.91 -10.46 -14.97
C MET A 57 0.64 -11.09 -14.41
N PRO A 58 0.43 -12.42 -14.54
CA PRO A 58 -0.64 -13.11 -13.83
C PRO A 58 -0.34 -13.04 -12.33
N HIS A 59 -0.83 -11.99 -11.68
CA HIS A 59 -0.86 -11.96 -10.23
C HIS A 59 -1.87 -13.03 -9.81
N PRO A 60 -1.50 -14.01 -8.98
CA PRO A 60 -2.46 -15.00 -8.53
C PRO A 60 -3.59 -14.25 -7.84
N ASP A 61 -4.82 -14.36 -8.39
CA ASP A 61 -6.05 -13.71 -7.89
C ASP A 61 -6.30 -13.99 -6.40
N ARG A 62 -5.63 -15.01 -5.88
CA ARG A 62 -5.68 -15.45 -4.50
C ARG A 62 -4.27 -15.57 -3.93
N ARG A 63 -4.11 -15.12 -2.67
CA ARG A 63 -2.94 -15.48 -1.85
C ARG A 63 -2.77 -17.02 -1.88
N PRO A 64 -1.58 -17.54 -2.22
CA PRO A 64 -1.34 -18.98 -2.26
C PRO A 64 -1.80 -19.65 -0.96
N ASP A 65 -2.45 -20.80 -1.10
CA ASP A 65 -2.99 -21.56 0.03
C ASP A 65 -1.86 -22.03 0.97
N LYS A 66 -2.21 -22.50 2.17
CA LYS A 66 -1.25 -22.91 3.20
C LYS A 66 -0.21 -23.92 2.67
N LYS A 67 -0.62 -24.83 1.77
CA LYS A 67 0.28 -25.78 1.11
C LYS A 67 1.22 -25.10 0.12
N GLU A 68 0.70 -24.28 -0.77
CA GLU A 68 1.48 -23.56 -1.79
C GLU A 68 2.48 -22.58 -1.17
N ARG A 69 2.11 -21.90 -0.07
CA ARG A 69 3.03 -21.05 0.69
C ARG A 69 4.19 -21.85 1.29
N ARG A 70 3.90 -23.03 1.84
CA ARG A 70 4.92 -23.91 2.43
C ARG A 70 5.86 -24.45 1.34
N ASP A 71 5.32 -24.78 0.18
CA ASP A 71 6.10 -25.29 -0.95
C ASP A 71 7.00 -24.17 -1.51
N LEU A 72 6.48 -22.95 -1.69
CA LEU A 72 7.27 -21.76 -2.07
C LEU A 72 8.41 -21.46 -1.09
N LEU A 73 8.15 -21.54 0.22
CA LEU A 73 9.18 -21.37 1.24
C LEU A 73 10.26 -22.45 1.11
N ARG A 74 9.88 -23.71 0.92
CA ARG A 74 10.83 -24.81 0.67
C ARG A 74 11.68 -24.57 -0.58
N PHE A 75 11.08 -24.11 -1.67
CA PHE A 75 11.81 -23.76 -2.90
C PHE A 75 12.80 -22.59 -2.68
N LYS A 76 12.43 -21.59 -1.88
CA LYS A 76 13.30 -20.44 -1.56
C LYS A 76 14.45 -20.83 -0.63
N THR A 77 14.23 -21.72 0.34
CA THR A 77 15.27 -22.22 1.26
C THR A 77 16.25 -23.18 0.58
N ARG A 78 15.83 -23.89 -0.48
CA ARG A 78 16.67 -24.87 -1.22
C ARG A 78 17.57 -24.25 -2.29
N ARG A 79 17.57 -22.91 -2.42
CA ARG A 79 18.37 -22.15 -3.38
C ARG A 79 19.45 -21.30 -2.69
N GLN A 80 19.92 -21.79 -1.54
CA GLN A 80 21.24 -21.48 -0.96
C GLN A 80 22.12 -22.71 -1.07
#